data_AF-A0A9W4IHV0-F1
#
_entry.id   AF-A0A9W4IHV0-F1
#
_cell.length_a   1.000
_cell.length_b   1.000
_cell.length_c   1.000
_cell.angle_alpha   90.00
_cell.angle_beta   90.00
_cell.angle_gamma   90.00
#
_symmetry.space_group_name_H-M   'P 1'
#
loop_
_entity.id
_entity.type
_entity.pdbx_description
1 polymer ?
#
loop_
_entity_poly.entity_id
_entity_poly.type
_entity_poly.pdbx_seq_one_letter_code
_entity_poly.pdbx_strand_id
1 'polypeptide(L)'
;MAMFPASWPMVRSKSSPVRSQNRTLERSKVDLIYSYTGYIVDKYPYMSDPPQSVGWATTATDLGFEDGTEYQAPNIICHRNGANAALSATVAAGSTIDLQWTPWPESHHGPVITYLAACDGDCSTVDKTTLEFFKIEEKGLVDGSVVPGRWAADELIAAGHRWSVKIPSTIAAGNYVMRHEIIALHSSGQLNGAQNYPQCFNLQVTGGGSAVPAGTLGQDLYENTDAGILFNIYTTLSSYPIPGPALFSA
;
A
#
# COMPACT_ATOMS: atom_id res chain seq x y z
N MET A 1 -20.70 -15.34 14.36
CA MET A 1 -19.45 -14.55 14.49
C MET A 1 -19.76 -13.17 13.94
N ALA A 2 -19.83 -12.14 14.78
CA ALA A 2 -20.10 -10.79 14.30
C ALA A 2 -18.83 -10.23 13.64
N MET A 3 -18.88 -10.01 12.33
CA MET A 3 -17.84 -9.28 11.59
C MET A 3 -17.91 -7.81 12.01
N PHE A 4 -16.86 -7.30 12.62
CA PHE A 4 -16.70 -5.86 12.82
C PHE A 4 -15.99 -5.29 11.57
N PRO A 5 -16.54 -4.24 10.92
CA PRO A 5 -15.98 -3.74 9.66
C PRO A 5 -14.80 -2.78 9.90
N ALA A 6 -13.73 -2.92 9.14
CA ALA A 6 -12.52 -2.08 9.15
C ALA A 6 -12.58 -0.97 8.07
N SER A 7 -12.75 0.31 8.41
CA SER A 7 -12.56 1.45 7.47
C SER A 7 -11.09 1.67 7.00
N TRP A 8 -10.78 2.67 6.18
CA TRP A 8 -9.56 2.69 5.34
C TRP A 8 -8.51 3.74 5.71
N PRO A 9 -7.28 3.67 5.12
CA PRO A 9 -6.17 4.41 5.67
C PRO A 9 -6.21 5.94 5.56
N MET A 10 -5.83 6.63 6.64
CA MET A 10 -5.42 8.03 6.59
C MET A 10 -3.92 8.12 6.25
N VAL A 11 -3.53 9.02 5.34
CA VAL A 11 -2.12 9.17 4.89
C VAL A 11 -1.48 10.36 5.59
N ARG A 12 -0.34 10.17 6.27
CA ARG A 12 0.44 11.25 6.88
C ARG A 12 1.87 11.23 6.35
N SER A 13 2.37 12.33 5.81
CA SER A 13 3.77 12.41 5.34
C SER A 13 4.63 13.26 6.28
N LYS A 14 5.83 12.79 6.60
CA LYS A 14 6.85 13.56 7.33
C LYS A 14 7.99 13.94 6.38
N SER A 15 8.14 15.22 6.04
CA SER A 15 9.27 15.68 5.22
C SER A 15 10.55 15.88 6.06
N SER A 16 11.71 15.44 5.57
CA SER A 16 13.03 15.80 6.14
C SER A 16 13.62 17.04 5.44
N PRO A 17 14.33 17.95 6.15
CA PRO A 17 14.80 19.20 5.56
C PRO A 17 16.09 19.06 4.73
N VAL A 18 16.17 19.82 3.62
CA VAL A 18 17.39 20.03 2.82
C VAL A 18 18.38 20.93 3.60
N ARG A 19 19.68 20.56 3.58
CA ARG A 19 20.75 21.22 4.34
C ARG A 19 21.34 22.39 3.53
N SER A 20 21.15 23.63 3.98
CA SER A 20 21.99 24.77 3.55
C SER A 20 22.85 25.27 4.71
N GLN A 21 24.13 25.53 4.42
CA GLN A 21 25.06 26.15 5.36
C GLN A 21 24.96 27.68 5.26
N ASN A 22 24.40 28.34 6.27
CA ASN A 22 24.99 29.55 6.86
C ASN A 22 24.22 30.01 8.11
N ARG A 23 24.94 30.74 8.96
CA ARG A 23 24.67 30.96 10.39
C ARG A 23 23.58 32.02 10.64
N THR A 24 22.97 31.87 11.82
CA THR A 24 22.17 32.85 12.60
C THR A 24 20.68 33.02 12.24
N LEU A 25 19.87 32.09 12.77
CA LEU A 25 18.61 32.29 13.50
C LEU A 25 18.40 31.00 14.30
N GLU A 26 18.20 31.09 15.62
CA GLU A 26 17.93 29.95 16.50
C GLU A 26 16.68 29.21 15.99
N ARG A 27 16.90 28.07 15.34
CA ARG A 27 15.86 27.31 14.62
C ARG A 27 14.81 26.77 15.58
N SER A 28 13.61 27.34 15.55
CA SER A 28 12.38 26.58 15.80
C SER A 28 12.23 25.55 14.66
N LYS A 29 12.71 24.32 14.90
CA LYS A 29 12.47 23.17 14.02
C LYS A 29 10.99 22.79 14.13
N VAL A 30 10.19 23.14 13.12
CA VAL A 30 8.83 22.61 12.97
C VAL A 30 8.88 21.55 11.88
N ASP A 31 8.82 20.28 12.27
CA ASP A 31 8.55 19.19 11.34
C ASP A 31 7.10 19.36 10.86
N LEU A 32 6.91 19.82 9.62
CA LEU A 32 5.57 19.96 9.04
C LEU A 32 5.02 18.55 8.74
N ILE A 33 4.06 18.11 9.55
CA ILE A 33 3.28 16.89 9.31
C ILE A 33 2.08 17.28 8.45
N TYR A 34 2.07 16.84 7.19
CA TYR A 34 0.89 16.95 6.34
C TYR A 34 0.02 15.71 6.53
N SER A 35 -1.29 15.91 6.75
CA SER A 35 -2.28 14.84 6.84
C SER A 35 -3.22 14.94 5.65
N TYR A 36 -3.34 13.85 4.90
CA TYR A 36 -4.27 13.70 3.80
C TYR A 36 -5.32 12.65 4.15
N THR A 37 -6.55 12.91 3.78
CA THR A 37 -7.63 11.93 3.92
C THR A 37 -7.59 11.00 2.71
N GLY A 38 -7.59 9.69 2.96
CA GLY A 38 -7.80 8.68 1.93
C GLY A 38 -9.28 8.58 1.53
N TYR A 39 -9.63 7.57 0.74
CA TYR A 39 -11.03 7.31 0.38
C TYR A 39 -11.73 6.56 1.51
N ILE A 40 -12.78 7.15 2.09
CA ILE A 40 -13.54 6.56 3.21
C ILE A 40 -14.71 5.73 2.63
N VAL A 41 -14.49 4.45 2.31
CA VAL A 41 -15.47 3.62 1.58
C VAL A 41 -16.79 3.38 2.33
N ASP A 42 -16.79 3.45 3.67
CA ASP A 42 -18.01 3.24 4.48
C ASP A 42 -18.87 4.51 4.55
N LYS A 43 -18.40 5.60 3.91
CA LYS A 43 -19.07 6.90 3.90
C LYS A 43 -19.23 7.48 2.51
N TYR A 44 -18.15 7.62 1.75
CA TYR A 44 -18.10 8.39 0.50
C TYR A 44 -18.98 7.82 -0.62
N PRO A 45 -19.10 6.49 -0.83
CA PRO A 45 -20.06 5.92 -1.78
C PRO A 45 -21.53 6.28 -1.53
N TYR A 46 -21.87 6.68 -0.30
CA TYR A 46 -23.23 7.04 0.11
C TYR A 46 -23.49 8.54 0.09
N MET A 47 -22.54 9.34 -0.40
CA MET A 47 -22.67 10.79 -0.57
C MET A 47 -22.96 11.13 -2.02
N SER A 48 -23.81 12.14 -2.25
CA SER A 48 -24.05 12.66 -3.60
C SER A 48 -22.85 13.44 -4.15
N ASP A 49 -22.05 14.05 -3.27
CA ASP A 49 -20.86 14.83 -3.58
C ASP A 49 -19.77 14.54 -2.52
N PRO A 50 -19.04 13.41 -2.64
CA PRO A 50 -18.01 13.05 -1.67
C PRO A 50 -16.79 13.99 -1.75
N PRO A 51 -16.10 14.26 -0.62
CA PRO A 51 -14.88 15.05 -0.63
C PRO A 51 -13.81 14.45 -1.54
N GLN A 52 -13.09 15.31 -2.26
CA GLN A 52 -11.90 14.91 -2.99
C GLN A 52 -10.81 14.40 -2.01
N SER A 53 -10.08 13.38 -2.44
CA SER A 53 -9.11 12.68 -1.61
C SER A 53 -7.86 12.33 -2.42
N VAL A 54 -6.77 11.97 -1.74
CA VAL A 54 -5.56 11.42 -2.40
C VAL A 54 -5.65 9.92 -2.60
N GLY A 55 -6.58 9.25 -1.92
CA GLY A 55 -6.89 7.83 -2.07
C GLY A 55 -7.88 7.59 -3.21
N TRP A 56 -7.67 6.50 -3.94
CA TRP A 56 -8.53 6.10 -5.05
C TRP A 56 -9.89 5.65 -4.53
N ALA A 57 -10.94 5.99 -5.28
CA ALA A 57 -12.29 5.53 -4.97
C ALA A 57 -12.42 4.04 -5.28
N THR A 58 -13.28 3.33 -4.56
CA THR A 58 -13.57 1.90 -4.75
C THR A 58 -15.01 1.61 -4.36
N THR A 59 -15.57 0.52 -4.89
CA THR A 59 -16.90 0.01 -4.50
C THR A 59 -16.82 -1.16 -3.51
N ALA A 60 -15.68 -1.35 -2.84
CA ALA A 60 -15.50 -2.35 -1.78
C ALA A 60 -16.16 -1.92 -0.45
N THR A 61 -17.46 -1.60 -0.50
CA THR A 61 -18.24 -1.10 0.65
C THR A 61 -18.44 -2.14 1.75
N ASP A 62 -18.25 -3.41 1.42
CA ASP A 62 -18.20 -4.55 2.34
C ASP A 62 -16.88 -4.64 3.11
N LEU A 63 -15.91 -3.76 2.79
CA LEU A 63 -14.55 -3.80 3.33
C LEU A 63 -13.85 -5.13 2.99
N GLY A 64 -14.28 -5.72 1.88
CA GLY A 64 -13.81 -6.99 1.39
C GLY A 64 -12.45 -6.89 0.69
N PHE A 65 -12.18 -7.89 -0.14
CA PHE A 65 -10.90 -8.11 -0.77
C PHE A 65 -11.08 -8.42 -2.26
N GLU A 66 -9.96 -8.48 -2.98
CA GLU A 66 -9.83 -9.21 -4.23
C GLU A 66 -9.12 -10.54 -3.95
N ASP A 67 -9.58 -11.64 -4.55
CA ASP A 67 -8.94 -12.95 -4.39
C ASP A 67 -8.30 -13.42 -5.69
N GLY A 68 -7.79 -14.66 -5.70
CA GLY A 68 -7.11 -15.25 -6.84
C GLY A 68 -7.93 -15.31 -8.14
N THR A 69 -9.26 -15.14 -8.09
CA THR A 69 -10.11 -15.04 -9.29
C THR A 69 -10.03 -13.67 -9.97
N GLU A 70 -9.53 -12.65 -9.28
CA GLU A 70 -9.46 -11.27 -9.74
C GLU A 70 -8.03 -10.82 -10.08
N TYR A 71 -7.02 -11.70 -9.94
CA TYR A 71 -5.61 -11.33 -10.11
C TYR A 71 -5.24 -10.90 -11.52
N GLN A 72 -5.90 -11.42 -12.55
CA GLN A 72 -5.72 -10.99 -13.94
C GLN A 72 -6.76 -9.93 -14.36
N ALA A 73 -7.58 -9.44 -13.42
CA ALA A 73 -8.63 -8.48 -13.68
C ALA A 73 -8.25 -7.06 -13.19
N PRO A 74 -8.86 -5.99 -13.73
CA PRO A 74 -8.54 -4.61 -13.33
C PRO A 74 -8.81 -4.27 -11.85
N ASN A 75 -9.52 -5.13 -11.12
CA ASN A 75 -9.81 -4.94 -9.70
C ASN A 75 -8.55 -5.12 -8.82
N ILE A 76 -7.62 -6.02 -9.18
CA ILE A 76 -6.42 -6.24 -8.36
C ILE A 76 -5.46 -5.03 -8.32
N ILE A 77 -5.61 -4.12 -9.28
CA ILE A 77 -4.74 -2.94 -9.45
C ILE A 77 -4.92 -1.99 -8.27
N CYS A 78 -6.15 -1.51 -8.05
CA CYS A 78 -6.51 -0.51 -7.04
C CYS A 78 -7.86 -0.81 -6.37
N HIS A 79 -8.15 -2.09 -6.16
CA HIS A 79 -9.40 -2.63 -5.62
C HIS A 79 -10.61 -2.49 -6.58
N ARG A 80 -11.76 -3.01 -6.11
CA ARG A 80 -13.01 -3.17 -6.85
C ARG A 80 -13.47 -1.87 -7.47
N ASN A 81 -13.55 -1.84 -8.80
CA ASN A 81 -13.90 -0.65 -9.55
C ASN A 81 -13.05 0.58 -9.16
N GLY A 82 -11.78 0.35 -8.81
CA GLY A 82 -10.85 1.40 -8.39
C GLY A 82 -10.78 2.53 -9.41
N ALA A 83 -11.03 3.77 -8.97
CA ALA A 83 -11.04 4.97 -9.80
C ALA A 83 -10.10 6.05 -9.26
N ASN A 84 -9.49 6.79 -10.18
CA ASN A 84 -8.41 7.74 -9.90
C ASN A 84 -8.79 8.75 -8.82
N ALA A 85 -7.84 9.01 -7.91
CA ALA A 85 -7.97 10.07 -6.93
C ALA A 85 -7.86 11.46 -7.60
N ALA A 86 -8.65 12.43 -7.13
CA ALA A 86 -8.63 13.79 -7.67
C ALA A 86 -7.43 14.62 -7.18
N LEU A 87 -6.84 14.28 -6.04
CA LEU A 87 -5.74 15.02 -5.42
C LEU A 87 -4.48 14.16 -5.38
N SER A 88 -3.30 14.81 -5.32
CA SER A 88 -2.01 14.15 -5.06
C SER A 88 -1.40 14.65 -3.76
N ALA A 89 -0.76 13.75 -3.00
CA ALA A 89 0.04 14.13 -1.84
C ALA A 89 1.49 14.44 -2.26
N THR A 90 1.97 15.65 -1.98
CA THR A 90 3.37 16.02 -2.27
C THR A 90 4.29 15.43 -1.22
N VAL A 91 5.27 14.63 -1.64
CA VAL A 91 6.22 13.94 -0.75
C VAL A 91 7.65 14.12 -1.25
N ALA A 92 8.62 14.21 -0.35
CA ALA A 92 10.03 14.24 -0.76
C ALA A 92 10.55 12.81 -0.95
N ALA A 93 11.32 12.54 -1.99
CA ALA A 93 12.08 11.30 -2.10
C ALA A 93 12.95 11.10 -0.84
N GLY A 94 12.99 9.87 -0.29
CA GLY A 94 13.67 9.57 0.97
C GLY A 94 12.86 9.85 2.24
N SER A 95 11.70 10.52 2.13
CA SER A 95 10.79 10.74 3.25
C SER A 95 9.96 9.50 3.60
N THR A 96 9.23 9.58 4.72
CA THR A 96 8.36 8.50 5.20
C THR A 96 6.91 8.92 5.15
N ILE A 97 6.06 8.01 4.70
CA ILE A 97 4.61 8.10 4.72
C ILE A 97 4.08 7.11 5.76
N ASP A 98 3.29 7.59 6.70
CA ASP A 98 2.52 6.80 7.66
C ASP A 98 1.11 6.56 7.09
N LEU A 99 0.73 5.30 6.92
CA LEU A 99 -0.59 4.83 6.50
C LEU A 99 -1.33 4.28 7.71
N GLN A 100 -2.51 4.82 8.01
CA GLN A 100 -3.28 4.47 9.20
C GLN A 100 -4.50 3.63 8.84
N TRP A 101 -4.38 2.32 8.78
CA TRP A 101 -5.53 1.42 8.65
C TRP A 101 -6.48 1.58 9.84
N THR A 102 -7.74 1.18 9.67
CA THR A 102 -8.61 0.97 10.83
C THR A 102 -8.33 -0.39 11.47
N PRO A 103 -9.06 -0.80 12.52
CA PRO A 103 -8.79 -2.05 13.21
C PRO A 103 -8.69 -3.25 12.26
N TRP A 104 -7.47 -3.75 12.11
CA TRP A 104 -7.17 -4.96 11.35
C TRP A 104 -7.47 -6.20 12.20
N PRO A 105 -8.18 -7.22 11.68
CA PRO A 105 -8.48 -8.43 12.45
C PRO A 105 -7.20 -9.23 12.76
N GLU A 106 -7.06 -9.67 14.00
CA GLU A 106 -5.92 -10.51 14.44
C GLU A 106 -5.81 -11.80 13.62
N SER A 107 -6.93 -12.38 13.17
CA SER A 107 -6.91 -13.59 12.34
C SER A 107 -6.31 -13.38 10.95
N HIS A 108 -6.25 -12.14 10.45
CA HIS A 108 -5.83 -11.82 9.09
C HIS A 108 -4.32 -11.64 9.00
N HIS A 109 -3.59 -12.68 9.41
CA HIS A 109 -2.14 -12.78 9.28
C HIS A 109 -1.71 -12.74 7.81
N GLY A 110 -0.58 -12.09 7.53
CA GLY A 110 0.01 -12.09 6.20
C GLY A 110 0.97 -10.93 5.93
N PRO A 111 1.51 -10.85 4.71
CA PRO A 111 2.47 -9.82 4.34
C PRO A 111 1.83 -8.45 4.18
N VAL A 112 2.67 -7.43 4.28
CA VAL A 112 2.38 -6.06 3.89
C VAL A 112 3.38 -5.65 2.81
N ILE A 113 2.89 -5.15 1.68
CA ILE A 113 3.68 -4.87 0.49
C ILE A 113 3.32 -3.48 -0.04
N THR A 114 4.32 -2.72 -0.48
CA THR A 114 4.09 -1.41 -1.09
C THR A 114 4.83 -1.27 -2.42
N TYR A 115 4.14 -0.72 -3.40
CA TYR A 115 4.61 -0.48 -4.76
C TYR A 115 4.44 0.98 -5.15
N LEU A 116 5.21 1.41 -6.15
CA LEU A 116 4.98 2.65 -6.90
C LEU A 116 4.84 2.32 -8.39
N ALA A 117 4.00 3.06 -9.10
CA ALA A 117 3.93 3.07 -10.56
C ALA A 117 3.95 4.52 -11.04
N ALA A 118 4.76 4.84 -12.04
CA ALA A 118 4.78 6.17 -12.63
C ALA A 118 3.47 6.43 -13.40
N CYS A 119 2.94 7.65 -13.28
CA CYS A 119 1.72 8.03 -14.01
C CYS A 119 2.00 8.58 -15.42
N ASP A 120 3.28 8.89 -15.73
CA ASP A 120 3.72 9.55 -16.97
C ASP A 120 2.88 10.78 -17.36
N GLY A 121 2.42 11.51 -16.33
CA GLY A 121 1.43 12.57 -16.48
C GLY A 121 0.69 12.81 -15.16
N ASP A 122 -0.58 13.23 -15.26
CA ASP A 122 -1.42 13.43 -14.09
C ASP A 122 -2.11 12.10 -13.68
N CYS A 123 -1.82 11.65 -12.45
CA CYS A 123 -2.44 10.47 -11.87
C CYS A 123 -3.97 10.58 -11.70
N SER A 124 -4.54 11.79 -11.76
CA SER A 124 -6.01 11.97 -11.75
C SER A 124 -6.68 11.46 -13.03
N THR A 125 -5.90 11.21 -14.09
CA THR A 125 -6.39 10.81 -15.42
C THR A 125 -5.72 9.55 -15.98
N VAL A 126 -4.75 8.97 -15.27
CA VAL A 126 -4.00 7.81 -15.74
C VAL A 126 -4.91 6.59 -15.93
N ASP A 127 -4.74 5.87 -17.04
CA ASP A 127 -5.37 4.56 -17.21
C ASP A 127 -4.70 3.56 -16.26
N LYS A 128 -5.43 3.08 -15.27
CA LYS A 128 -4.87 2.18 -14.26
C LYS A 128 -4.33 0.88 -14.85
N THR A 129 -4.86 0.45 -16.00
CA THR A 129 -4.45 -0.81 -16.66
C THR A 129 -3.07 -0.71 -17.30
N THR A 130 -2.54 0.50 -17.48
CA THR A 130 -1.19 0.74 -18.00
C THR A 130 -0.15 0.98 -16.91
N LEU A 131 -0.55 0.96 -15.62
CA LEU A 131 0.37 1.19 -14.51
C LEU A 131 1.30 -0.01 -14.34
N GLU A 132 2.61 0.24 -14.46
CA GLU A 132 3.66 -0.73 -14.18
C GLU A 132 4.26 -0.48 -12.79
N PHE A 133 3.95 -1.39 -11.85
CA PHE A 133 4.32 -1.31 -10.46
C PHE A 133 5.69 -1.91 -10.18
N PHE A 134 6.57 -1.16 -9.54
CA PHE A 134 7.80 -1.68 -8.94
C PHE A 134 7.66 -1.71 -7.42
N LYS A 135 8.09 -2.81 -6.81
CA LYS A 135 7.98 -3.04 -5.37
C LYS A 135 9.04 -2.21 -4.64
N ILE A 136 8.63 -1.38 -3.68
CA ILE A 136 9.54 -0.52 -2.88
C ILE A 136 9.72 -1.00 -1.45
N GLU A 137 8.80 -1.82 -0.94
CA GLU A 137 8.86 -2.37 0.40
C GLU A 137 8.08 -3.69 0.45
N GLU A 138 8.62 -4.65 1.19
CA GLU A 138 7.92 -5.89 1.52
C GLU A 138 8.28 -6.37 2.92
N LYS A 139 7.29 -6.88 3.64
CA LYS A 139 7.49 -7.62 4.88
C LYS A 139 6.48 -8.76 4.97
N GLY A 140 6.95 -9.96 5.27
CA GLY A 140 6.14 -11.18 5.34
C GLY A 140 6.10 -11.77 6.75
N LEU A 141 6.39 -13.07 6.85
CA LEU A 141 6.56 -13.78 8.12
C LEU A 141 7.72 -13.18 8.93
N VAL A 142 7.46 -12.81 10.17
CA VAL A 142 8.45 -12.26 11.12
C VAL A 142 8.98 -13.35 12.04
N ASP A 143 8.10 -14.23 12.52
CA ASP A 143 8.47 -15.37 13.37
C ASP A 143 7.49 -16.53 13.12
N GLY A 144 8.00 -17.64 12.58
CA GLY A 144 7.21 -18.85 12.31
C GLY A 144 7.33 -19.95 13.37
N SER A 145 7.95 -19.66 14.52
CA SER A 145 8.22 -20.65 15.56
C SER A 145 6.97 -21.15 16.29
N VAL A 146 5.90 -20.33 16.32
CA VAL A 146 4.60 -20.67 16.89
C VAL A 146 3.53 -20.46 15.83
N VAL A 147 2.74 -21.50 15.54
CA VAL A 147 1.64 -21.45 14.57
C VAL A 147 0.53 -20.49 15.04
N PRO A 148 -0.04 -19.61 14.18
CA PRO A 148 0.14 -19.49 12.73
C PRO A 148 1.30 -18.59 12.27
N GLY A 149 2.19 -18.23 13.19
CA GLY A 149 3.29 -17.29 13.00
C GLY A 149 2.91 -15.87 13.42
N ARG A 150 3.93 -15.02 13.53
CA ARG A 150 3.81 -13.57 13.63
C ARG A 150 4.24 -12.95 12.31
N TRP A 151 3.46 -12.03 11.79
CA TRP A 151 3.51 -11.50 10.45
C TRP A 151 3.60 -9.98 10.43
N ALA A 152 3.82 -9.41 9.25
CA ALA A 152 3.78 -7.98 9.04
C ALA A 152 2.44 -7.36 9.46
N ALA A 153 1.31 -8.01 9.18
CA ALA A 153 -0.01 -7.57 9.65
C ALA A 153 -0.11 -7.47 11.19
N ASP A 154 0.58 -8.34 11.94
CA ASP A 154 0.58 -8.30 13.40
C ASP A 154 1.41 -7.14 13.95
N GLU A 155 2.52 -6.80 13.28
CA GLU A 155 3.27 -5.59 13.61
C GLU A 155 2.49 -4.31 13.29
N LEU A 156 1.72 -4.31 12.21
CA LEU A 156 0.79 -3.23 11.87
C LEU A 156 -0.24 -3.02 12.99
N ILE A 157 -0.86 -4.10 13.49
CA ILE A 157 -1.78 -4.05 14.64
C ILE A 157 -1.06 -3.48 15.87
N ALA A 158 0.12 -4.01 16.22
CA ALA A 158 0.89 -3.56 17.38
C ALA A 158 1.33 -2.09 17.28
N ALA A 159 1.48 -1.55 16.07
CA ALA A 159 1.79 -0.16 15.80
C ALA A 159 0.56 0.78 15.82
N GLY A 160 -0.60 0.29 16.31
CA GLY A 160 -1.85 1.04 16.33
C GLY A 160 -2.52 1.08 14.96
N HIS A 161 -2.45 -0.01 14.20
CA HIS A 161 -2.95 -0.13 12.83
C HIS A 161 -2.25 0.82 11.84
N ARG A 162 -0.98 1.12 12.09
CA ARG A 162 -0.19 2.05 11.28
C ARG A 162 0.97 1.33 10.60
N TRP A 163 1.21 1.66 9.33
CA TRP A 163 2.35 1.20 8.56
C TRP A 163 3.18 2.38 8.06
N SER A 164 4.50 2.31 8.16
CA SER A 164 5.41 3.39 7.72
C SER A 164 6.18 2.96 6.49
N VAL A 165 5.95 3.64 5.36
CA VAL A 165 6.62 3.37 4.09
C VAL A 165 7.69 4.42 3.84
N LYS A 166 8.91 4.00 3.49
CA LYS A 166 9.96 4.92 3.05
C LYS A 166 9.96 5.06 1.52
N ILE A 167 9.75 6.28 1.03
CA ILE A 167 9.88 6.55 -0.40
C ILE A 167 11.36 6.46 -0.78
N PRO A 168 11.75 5.68 -1.81
CA PRO A 168 13.14 5.60 -2.23
C PRO A 168 13.73 6.99 -2.53
N SER A 169 14.95 7.25 -2.08
CA SER A 169 15.62 8.54 -2.30
C SER A 169 16.21 8.69 -3.70
N THR A 170 16.30 7.59 -4.46
CA THR A 170 17.00 7.52 -5.76
C THR A 170 16.08 7.57 -6.97
N ILE A 171 14.77 7.35 -6.79
CA ILE A 171 13.80 7.41 -7.89
C ILE A 171 13.69 8.85 -8.42
N ALA A 172 13.34 8.97 -9.70
CA ALA A 172 13.06 10.25 -10.33
C ALA A 172 11.89 10.97 -9.64
N ALA A 173 11.97 12.30 -9.54
CA ALA A 173 10.81 13.12 -9.21
C ALA A 173 9.70 12.90 -10.26
N GLY A 174 8.44 12.95 -9.83
CA GLY A 174 7.32 12.73 -10.72
C GLY A 174 6.03 12.40 -9.98
N ASN A 175 4.98 12.16 -10.75
CA ASN A 175 3.69 11.72 -10.23
C ASN A 175 3.64 10.19 -10.25
N TYR A 176 3.27 9.60 -9.12
CA TYR A 176 3.21 8.16 -8.94
C TYR A 176 1.90 7.73 -8.32
N VAL A 177 1.39 6.57 -8.70
CA VAL A 177 0.42 5.82 -7.90
C VAL A 177 1.20 4.98 -6.90
N MET A 178 0.99 5.21 -5.61
CA MET A 178 1.42 4.29 -4.56
C MET A 178 0.32 3.27 -4.31
N ARG A 179 0.65 1.99 -4.48
CA ARG A 179 -0.22 0.85 -4.17
C ARG A 179 0.31 0.17 -2.91
N HIS A 180 -0.43 0.27 -1.82
CA HIS A 180 -0.14 -0.37 -0.54
C HIS A 180 -1.13 -1.50 -0.28
N GLU A 181 -0.68 -2.65 0.20
CA GLU A 181 -1.50 -3.85 0.26
C GLU A 181 -1.17 -4.71 1.47
N ILE A 182 -2.21 -5.26 2.10
CA ILE A 182 -2.13 -6.41 2.99
C ILE A 182 -2.71 -7.61 2.24
N ILE A 183 -2.08 -8.78 2.34
CA ILE A 183 -2.63 -10.04 1.82
C ILE A 183 -2.95 -10.92 3.03
N ALA A 184 -4.22 -11.15 3.34
CA ALA A 184 -4.61 -12.02 4.44
C ALA A 184 -4.58 -13.49 4.02
N LEU A 185 -3.90 -14.31 4.81
CA LEU A 185 -3.55 -15.70 4.49
C LEU A 185 -4.35 -16.75 5.27
N HIS A 186 -5.28 -16.33 6.12
CA HIS A 186 -6.02 -17.23 7.02
C HIS A 186 -6.85 -18.31 6.29
N SER A 187 -7.19 -18.10 5.02
CA SER A 187 -7.87 -19.09 4.17
C SER A 187 -7.01 -19.55 2.98
N SER A 188 -5.75 -19.12 2.91
CA SER A 188 -4.89 -19.25 1.73
C SER A 188 -4.31 -20.65 1.49
N GLY A 189 -4.59 -21.62 2.37
CA GLY A 189 -4.31 -23.03 2.13
C GLY A 189 -5.21 -23.66 1.05
N GLN A 190 -6.20 -22.92 0.53
CA GLN A 190 -7.06 -23.30 -0.59
C GLN A 190 -6.79 -22.38 -1.78
N LEU A 191 -6.98 -22.90 -3.00
CA LEU A 191 -6.88 -22.10 -4.23
C LEU A 191 -7.84 -20.90 -4.16
N ASN A 192 -7.34 -19.71 -4.53
CA ASN A 192 -8.05 -18.42 -4.41
C ASN A 192 -8.43 -18.05 -2.95
N GLY A 193 -7.83 -18.68 -1.94
CA GLY A 193 -8.15 -18.40 -0.54
C GLY A 193 -7.40 -17.22 0.07
N ALA A 194 -6.36 -16.71 -0.58
CA ALA A 194 -5.68 -15.47 -0.20
C ALA A 194 -6.55 -14.26 -0.51
N GLN A 195 -6.55 -13.28 0.39
CA GLN A 195 -7.41 -12.10 0.31
C GLN A 195 -6.56 -10.84 0.24
N ASN A 196 -6.59 -10.15 -0.90
CA ASN A 196 -5.79 -8.97 -1.19
C ASN A 196 -6.59 -7.69 -0.89
N TYR A 197 -5.95 -6.76 -0.19
CA TYR A 197 -6.54 -5.46 0.18
C TYR A 197 -5.69 -4.31 -0.40
N PRO A 198 -5.65 -4.13 -1.73
CA PRO A 198 -4.88 -3.05 -2.33
C PRO A 198 -5.53 -1.69 -2.08
N GLN A 199 -4.72 -0.70 -1.72
CA GLN A 199 -5.09 0.70 -1.53
C GLN A 199 -4.18 1.58 -2.35
N CYS A 200 -4.76 2.37 -3.25
CA CYS A 200 -4.01 3.26 -4.14
C CYS A 200 -4.10 4.72 -3.72
N PHE A 201 -2.99 5.43 -3.85
CA PHE A 201 -2.86 6.85 -3.54
C PHE A 201 -2.07 7.58 -4.62
N ASN A 202 -2.50 8.78 -4.98
CA ASN A 202 -1.71 9.64 -5.88
C ASN A 202 -0.66 10.40 -5.07
N LEU A 203 0.59 10.30 -5.50
CA LEU A 203 1.73 11.01 -4.93
C LEU A 203 2.37 11.92 -5.97
N GLN A 204 2.85 13.08 -5.52
CA GLN A 204 3.78 13.92 -6.25
C GLN A 204 5.13 13.86 -5.54
N VAL A 205 6.06 13.04 -6.06
CA VAL A 205 7.40 12.89 -5.49
C VAL A 205 8.28 14.05 -5.95
N THR A 206 8.92 14.71 -4.98
CA THR A 206 9.83 15.85 -5.19
C THR A 206 11.26 15.49 -4.80
N GLY A 207 12.24 16.13 -5.44
CA GLY A 207 13.66 15.80 -5.25
C GLY A 207 14.00 14.40 -5.79
N GLY A 208 14.93 13.71 -5.14
CA GLY A 208 15.29 12.34 -5.51
C GLY A 208 16.48 12.24 -6.46
N GLY A 209 16.51 11.15 -7.23
CA GLY A 209 17.57 10.83 -8.17
C GLY A 209 17.06 10.71 -9.60
N SER A 210 17.59 9.74 -10.34
CA SER A 210 17.25 9.47 -11.74
C SER A 210 16.90 8.00 -11.99
N ALA A 211 16.74 7.19 -10.93
CA ALA A 211 16.35 5.80 -11.10
C ALA A 211 14.92 5.72 -11.64
N VAL A 212 14.74 4.89 -12.66
CA VAL A 212 13.45 4.52 -13.25
C VAL A 212 13.36 3.00 -13.19
N PRO A 213 12.90 2.42 -12.08
CA PRO A 213 12.83 0.97 -11.92
C PRO A 213 11.85 0.37 -12.93
N ALA A 214 12.20 -0.81 -13.47
CA ALA A 214 11.26 -1.56 -14.29
C ALA A 214 10.05 -2.00 -13.45
N GLY A 215 8.84 -1.78 -13.96
CA GLY A 215 7.62 -2.15 -13.28
C GLY A 215 7.01 -3.45 -13.83
N THR A 216 5.90 -3.86 -13.21
CA THR A 216 5.07 -5.01 -13.60
C THR A 216 3.62 -4.56 -13.64
N LEU A 217 2.88 -4.91 -14.69
CA LEU A 217 1.47 -4.55 -14.79
C LEU A 217 0.72 -5.07 -13.56
N GLY A 218 -0.27 -4.30 -13.09
CA GLY A 218 -1.03 -4.69 -11.89
C GLY A 218 -1.68 -6.07 -11.98
N GLN A 219 -2.09 -6.49 -13.19
CA GLN A 219 -2.68 -7.80 -13.48
C GLN A 219 -1.67 -8.95 -13.59
N ASP A 220 -0.38 -8.62 -13.59
CA ASP A 220 0.74 -9.56 -13.68
C ASP A 220 1.50 -9.65 -12.34
N LEU A 221 0.99 -8.99 -11.29
CA LEU A 221 1.63 -9.01 -9.96
C LEU A 221 1.54 -10.38 -9.29
N TYR A 222 0.43 -11.10 -9.45
CA TYR A 222 0.14 -12.31 -8.69
C TYR A 222 -0.48 -13.40 -9.55
N GLU A 223 -0.10 -14.65 -9.29
CA GLU A 223 -0.82 -15.83 -9.75
C GLU A 223 -1.45 -16.56 -8.56
N ASN A 224 -2.64 -17.15 -8.75
CA ASN A 224 -3.33 -17.87 -7.68
C ASN A 224 -2.61 -19.15 -7.22
N THR A 225 -1.55 -19.55 -7.93
CA THR A 225 -0.67 -20.67 -7.58
C THR A 225 0.72 -20.25 -7.09
N ASP A 226 0.98 -18.94 -6.98
CA ASP A 226 2.22 -18.44 -6.38
C ASP A 226 2.43 -19.06 -4.99
N ALA A 227 3.66 -19.43 -4.68
CA ALA A 227 3.97 -20.12 -3.42
C ALA A 227 3.64 -19.29 -2.17
N GLY A 228 3.58 -17.96 -2.28
CA GLY A 228 3.14 -17.06 -1.20
C GLY A 228 1.64 -16.84 -1.15
N ILE A 229 0.92 -17.16 -2.23
CA ILE A 229 -0.52 -16.98 -2.36
C ILE A 229 -1.26 -18.26 -1.96
N LEU A 230 -0.86 -19.42 -2.50
CA LEU A 230 -1.41 -20.71 -2.10
C LEU A 230 -0.53 -21.27 -0.97
N PHE A 231 -0.78 -20.80 0.25
CA PHE A 231 0.10 -21.01 1.40
C PHE A 231 -0.65 -21.42 2.67
N ASN A 232 -0.19 -22.46 3.36
CA ASN A 232 -0.83 -22.90 4.61
C ASN A 232 -0.11 -22.37 5.85
N ILE A 233 -0.65 -21.30 6.45
CA ILE A 233 -0.09 -20.69 7.67
C ILE A 233 -0.28 -21.56 8.93
N TYR A 234 -1.12 -22.60 8.90
CA TYR A 234 -1.41 -23.46 10.05
C TYR A 234 -0.43 -24.63 10.20
N THR A 235 0.82 -24.41 9.81
CA THR A 235 1.92 -25.36 9.90
C THR A 235 3.15 -24.67 10.48
N THR A 236 4.18 -25.41 10.88
CA THR A 236 5.46 -24.80 11.28
C THR A 236 6.13 -24.19 10.06
N LEU A 237 6.49 -22.91 10.13
CA LEU A 237 7.03 -22.15 9.01
C LEU A 237 8.49 -21.76 9.29
N SER A 238 9.40 -22.11 8.38
CA SER A 238 10.78 -21.62 8.40
C SER A 238 10.96 -20.30 7.65
N SER A 239 10.12 -20.07 6.63
CA SER A 239 10.19 -18.93 5.72
C SER A 239 8.85 -18.76 5.00
N TYR A 240 8.63 -17.58 4.46
CA TYR A 240 7.48 -17.27 3.61
C TYR A 240 7.96 -16.58 2.32
N PRO A 241 7.67 -17.14 1.13
CA PRO A 241 8.02 -16.50 -0.14
C PRO A 241 7.03 -15.37 -0.41
N ILE A 242 7.44 -14.12 -0.17
CA ILE A 242 6.58 -12.96 -0.41
C ILE A 242 6.25 -12.90 -1.91
N PRO A 243 4.95 -12.80 -2.30
CA PRO A 243 4.54 -12.80 -3.70
C PRO A 243 4.87 -11.47 -4.39
N GLY A 244 4.68 -11.41 -5.72
CA GLY A 244 4.96 -10.21 -6.52
C GLY A 244 6.40 -10.11 -7.04
N PRO A 245 6.69 -9.09 -7.86
CA PRO A 245 8.00 -8.89 -8.46
C PRO A 245 9.10 -8.65 -7.43
N ALA A 246 10.35 -8.73 -7.85
CA ALA A 246 11.50 -8.49 -6.99
C ALA A 246 11.45 -7.08 -6.35
N LEU A 247 11.90 -6.99 -5.10
CA LEU A 247 12.07 -5.72 -4.41
C LEU A 247 13.08 -4.84 -5.16
N PHE A 248 12.73 -3.58 -5.40
CA PHE A 248 13.63 -2.59 -5.98
C PHE A 248 14.85 -2.39 -5.07
N SER A 249 16.04 -2.57 -5.65
CA SER A 249 17.31 -2.14 -5.06
C SER A 249 17.85 -0.97 -5.88
N ALA A 250 18.14 0.13 -5.17
CA ALA A 250 18.84 1.28 -5.74
C ALA A 250 20.35 1.03 -5.88
#